data_AF-A0A9E2XWN1-F1
#
_entry.id   AF-A0A9E2XWN1-F1
#
_cell.length_a   1.000
_cell.length_b   1.000
_cell.length_c   1.000
_cell.angle_alpha   90.00
_cell.angle_beta   90.00
_cell.angle_gamma   90.00
#
_symmetry.space_group_name_H-M   'P 1'
#
loop_
_entity.id
_entity.type
_entity.pdbx_description
1 polymer ?
#
loop_
_entity_poly.entity_id
_entity_poly.type
_entity_poly.pdbx_seq_one_letter_code
_entity_poly.pdbx_strand_id
1 'polypeptide(L)'
;MNHGSEPGHASQLRFTPKQGQYLAFIHAYRLVLGRPPAEADLRRHFRVTPPSVHQMLATLEHAGFIRRQPGVARSIQPLIDPSALPPLQPSQNQPVRSSVQR
;
A
#
# COMPACT_ATOMS: atom_id res chain seq x y z
N MET A 1 34.54 -9.03 -13.33
CA MET A 1 33.54 -8.23 -14.04
C MET A 1 32.21 -8.98 -14.04
N ASN A 2 31.16 -8.42 -13.44
CA ASN A 2 29.77 -8.84 -13.67
C ASN A 2 28.95 -7.56 -13.84
N HIS A 3 28.59 -7.26 -15.08
CA HIS A 3 27.59 -6.25 -15.41
C HIS A 3 26.21 -6.78 -15.03
N GLY A 4 25.38 -5.96 -14.40
CA GLY A 4 23.95 -6.24 -14.30
C GLY A 4 23.29 -5.71 -13.03
N SER A 5 23.09 -4.39 -12.98
CA SER A 5 21.92 -3.72 -12.38
C SER A 5 22.15 -2.21 -12.40
N GLU A 6 21.99 -1.58 -13.57
CA GLU A 6 21.53 -0.19 -13.58
C GLU A 6 20.00 -0.21 -13.54
N PRO A 7 19.38 0.60 -12.66
CA PRO A 7 18.21 1.32 -13.11
C PRO A 7 18.38 2.82 -12.79
N GLY A 8 18.41 3.60 -13.86
CA GLY A 8 18.38 5.06 -13.83
C GLY A 8 17.16 5.62 -13.09
N HIS A 9 17.43 6.63 -12.27
CA HIS A 9 16.64 7.85 -12.05
C HIS A 9 15.11 7.79 -12.19
N ALA A 10 14.45 7.00 -11.33
CA ALA A 10 13.07 7.26 -10.89
C ALA A 10 13.06 7.43 -9.36
N SER A 11 13.45 8.62 -8.91
CA SER A 11 13.06 9.29 -7.66
C SER A 11 12.57 8.43 -6.47
N GLN A 12 13.49 7.65 -5.88
CA GLN A 12 13.69 7.31 -4.45
C GLN A 12 12.55 7.39 -3.40
N LEU A 13 11.30 7.05 -3.71
CA LEU A 13 10.33 6.70 -2.66
C LEU A 13 10.64 5.26 -2.19
N ARG A 14 11.45 5.14 -1.13
CA ARG A 14 11.82 3.84 -0.52
C ARG A 14 10.63 3.23 0.24
N PHE A 15 9.66 2.67 -0.46
CA PHE A 15 8.64 1.80 0.12
C PHE A 15 8.99 0.33 -0.12
N THR A 16 8.59 -0.52 0.83
CA THR A 16 8.66 -1.98 0.69
C THR A 16 7.69 -2.46 -0.39
N PRO A 17 7.88 -3.66 -0.97
CA PRO A 17 6.95 -4.21 -1.96
C PRO A 17 5.49 -4.21 -1.48
N LYS A 18 5.25 -4.54 -0.21
CA LYS A 18 3.91 -4.55 0.40
C LYS A 18 3.32 -3.16 0.53
N GLN A 19 4.11 -2.17 0.94
CA GLN A 19 3.66 -0.77 1.01
C GLN A 19 3.29 -0.24 -0.37
N GLY A 20 4.11 -0.52 -1.39
CA GLY A 20 3.81 -0.19 -2.77
C GLY A 20 2.48 -0.77 -3.25
N GLN A 21 2.18 -2.02 -2.90
CA GLN A 21 0.88 -2.64 -3.23
C GLN A 21 -0.31 -1.98 -2.54
N TYR A 22 -0.16 -1.54 -1.29
CA TYR A 22 -1.21 -0.78 -0.61
C TYR A 22 -1.48 0.55 -1.31
N LEU A 23 -0.42 1.27 -1.69
CA LEU A 23 -0.53 2.56 -2.36
C LEU A 23 -1.14 2.40 -3.76
N ALA A 24 -0.70 1.40 -4.51
CA ALA A 24 -1.26 1.04 -5.82
C ALA A 24 -2.76 0.70 -5.71
N PHE A 25 -3.15 -0.06 -4.69
CA PHE A 25 -4.55 -0.40 -4.46
C PHE A 25 -5.39 0.84 -4.13
N ILE A 26 -4.90 1.72 -3.25
CA ILE A 26 -5.60 2.95 -2.90
C ILE A 26 -5.81 3.84 -4.14
N HIS A 27 -4.78 3.95 -4.99
CA HIS A 27 -4.86 4.72 -6.23
C HIS A 27 -5.86 4.09 -7.22
N ALA A 28 -5.74 2.79 -7.49
CA ALA A 28 -6.66 2.07 -8.38
C ALA A 28 -8.11 2.11 -7.89
N TYR A 29 -8.34 1.98 -6.59
CA TYR A 29 -9.69 2.07 -6.00
C TYR A 29 -10.30 3.45 -6.24
N ARG A 30 -9.51 4.54 -6.13
CA ARG A 30 -9.97 5.89 -6.47
C ARG A 30 -10.24 6.04 -7.97
N LEU A 31 -9.40 5.48 -8.83
CA LEU A 31 -9.61 5.51 -10.27
C LEU A 31 -10.90 4.80 -10.70
N VAL A 32 -11.18 3.63 -10.11
CA VAL A 32 -12.33 2.79 -10.50
C VAL A 32 -13.63 3.25 -9.82
N LEU A 33 -13.59 3.60 -8.52
CA LEU A 33 -14.78 3.90 -7.72
C LEU A 33 -14.97 5.40 -7.42
N GLY A 34 -14.03 6.27 -7.82
CA GLY A 34 -14.10 7.71 -7.59
C GLY A 34 -14.02 8.15 -6.12
N ARG A 35 -13.78 7.21 -5.19
CA ARG A 35 -13.76 7.47 -3.74
C ARG A 35 -12.57 6.76 -3.08
N PRO A 36 -12.03 7.28 -1.97
CA PRO A 36 -10.98 6.59 -1.22
C PRO A 36 -11.50 5.30 -0.54
N PRO A 37 -10.67 4.24 -0.46
CA PRO A 37 -11.04 3.01 0.23
C PRO A 37 -11.16 3.23 1.74
N ALA A 38 -12.01 2.43 2.39
CA ALA A 38 -12.01 2.33 3.84
C ALA A 38 -10.99 1.27 4.31
N GLU A 39 -10.66 1.29 5.60
CA GLU A 39 -9.84 0.25 6.22
C GLU A 39 -10.45 -1.15 6.02
N ALA A 40 -11.79 -1.26 6.02
CA ALA A 40 -12.49 -2.51 5.74
C ALA A 40 -12.27 -3.03 4.31
N ASP A 41 -12.18 -2.15 3.31
CA ASP A 41 -11.90 -2.54 1.92
C ASP A 41 -10.48 -3.13 1.80
N LEU A 42 -9.50 -2.48 2.45
CA LEU A 42 -8.12 -2.96 2.51
C LEU A 42 -8.03 -4.32 3.21
N ARG A 43 -8.73 -4.49 4.34
CA ARG A 43 -8.79 -5.78 5.04
C ARG A 43 -9.35 -6.89 4.16
N ARG A 44 -10.43 -6.61 3.42
CA ARG A 44 -11.06 -7.58 2.52
C ARG A 44 -10.15 -7.94 1.35
N HIS A 45 -9.49 -6.94 0.75
CA HIS A 45 -8.60 -7.16 -0.39
C HIS A 45 -7.31 -7.90 -0.01
N PHE A 46 -6.62 -7.44 1.04
CA PHE A 46 -5.35 -8.02 1.48
C PHE A 46 -5.53 -9.21 2.44
N ARG A 47 -6.77 -9.55 2.82
CA ARG A 47 -7.11 -10.64 3.77
C ARG A 47 -6.32 -10.55 5.08
N VAL A 48 -6.16 -9.34 5.59
CA VAL A 48 -5.42 -9.06 6.83
C VAL A 48 -6.36 -8.75 7.99
N THR A 49 -5.85 -8.93 9.20
CA THR A 49 -6.56 -8.57 10.43
C THR A 49 -6.64 -7.03 10.59
N PRO A 50 -7.65 -6.52 11.32
CA PRO A 50 -7.76 -5.09 11.63
C PRO A 50 -6.48 -4.46 12.24
N PRO A 51 -5.76 -5.08 13.20
CA PRO A 51 -4.53 -4.49 13.71
C PRO A 51 -3.43 -4.40 12.63
N SER A 52 -3.30 -5.40 11.75
CA SER A 52 -2.26 -5.39 10.70
C SER A 52 -2.48 -4.31 9.65
N VAL A 53 -3.73 -4.09 9.21
CA VAL A 53 -4.02 -2.99 8.27
C VAL A 53 -3.80 -1.64 8.94
N HIS A 54 -4.17 -1.51 10.22
CA HIS A 54 -4.01 -0.28 10.97
C HIS A 54 -2.54 0.10 11.11
N GLN A 55 -1.70 -0.88 11.48
CA GLN A 55 -0.24 -0.70 11.53
C GLN A 55 0.34 -0.36 10.15
N MET A 56 -0.06 -1.04 9.08
CA MET A 56 0.43 -0.73 7.73
C MET A 56 0.07 0.71 7.32
N LEU A 57 -1.16 1.15 7.58
CA LEU A 57 -1.59 2.51 7.30
C LEU A 57 -0.83 3.54 8.15
N ALA A 58 -0.60 3.27 9.44
CA ALA A 58 0.21 4.12 10.30
C ALA A 58 1.65 4.23 9.76
N THR A 59 2.26 3.14 9.31
CA THR A 59 3.61 3.16 8.71
C THR A 59 3.64 3.99 7.42
N LEU A 60 2.63 3.85 6.56
CA LEU A 60 2.52 4.63 5.32
C LEU A 60 2.33 6.14 5.61
N GLU A 61 1.59 6.47 6.66
CA GLU A 61 1.35 7.84 7.11
C GLU A 61 2.61 8.45 7.73
N HIS A 62 3.30 7.72 8.60
CA HIS A 62 4.60 8.12 9.16
C HIS A 62 5.69 8.30 8.09
N ALA A 63 5.64 7.50 7.03
CA ALA A 63 6.54 7.65 5.89
C ALA A 63 6.15 8.79 4.93
N GLY A 64 5.03 9.48 5.18
CA GLY A 64 4.55 10.57 4.33
C GLY A 64 3.96 10.13 2.99
N PHE A 65 3.69 8.83 2.79
CA PHE A 65 3.14 8.32 1.53
C PHE A 65 1.62 8.46 1.44
N ILE A 66 0.94 8.49 2.59
CA ILE A 66 -0.50 8.73 2.67
C ILE A 66 -0.82 9.75 3.74
N ARG A 67 -2.01 10.31 3.64
CA ARG A 67 -2.70 11.02 4.72
C ARG A 67 -3.98 10.28 5.06
N ARG A 68 -4.31 10.17 6.33
CA ARG A 68 -5.62 9.67 6.78
C ARG A 68 -6.09 10.43 8.01
N GLN A 69 -7.35 10.22 8.36
CA GLN A 69 -7.89 10.64 9.65
C GLN A 69 -8.14 9.39 10.51
N PRO A 70 -7.52 9.29 11.70
CA PRO A 70 -7.77 8.18 12.61
C PRO A 70 -9.26 8.06 12.93
N GLY A 71 -9.81 6.85 12.88
CA GLY A 71 -11.21 6.58 13.19
C GLY A 71 -12.23 6.97 12.10
N VAL A 72 -11.80 7.62 11.01
CA VAL A 72 -12.70 8.00 9.91
C VAL A 72 -12.51 7.08 8.71
N ALA A 73 -13.57 6.33 8.39
CA ALA A 73 -13.59 5.52 7.18
C ALA A 73 -13.54 6.42 5.94
N ARG A 74 -12.80 6.00 4.90
CA ARG A 74 -12.68 6.71 3.61
C ARG A 74 -11.96 8.07 3.71
N SER A 75 -11.04 8.24 4.66
CA SER A 75 -10.18 9.43 4.71
C SER A 75 -8.77 9.21 4.15
N ILE A 76 -8.49 8.04 3.57
CA ILE A 76 -7.15 7.67 3.09
C ILE A 76 -6.88 8.36 1.75
N GLN A 77 -5.83 9.17 1.70
CA GLN A 77 -5.38 9.88 0.51
C GLN A 77 -3.91 9.55 0.23
N PRO A 78 -3.58 8.96 -0.92
CA PRO A 78 -2.18 8.80 -1.33
C PRO A 78 -1.61 10.18 -1.67
N LEU A 79 -0.43 10.48 -1.12
CA LEU A 79 0.34 11.70 -1.35
C LEU A 79 1.47 11.50 -2.36
N ILE A 80 1.56 10.32 -2.96
CA ILE A 80 2.62 9.96 -3.89
C ILE A 80 2.13 10.00 -5.33
N ASP A 81 3.06 10.29 -6.24
CA ASP A 81 2.78 10.31 -7.66
C ASP A 81 2.45 8.90 -8.17
N PRO A 82 1.36 8.72 -8.93
CA PRO A 82 0.99 7.42 -9.45
C PRO A 82 2.01 6.83 -10.42
N SER A 83 2.82 7.66 -11.07
CA SER A 83 3.90 7.20 -11.96
C SER A 83 5.04 6.52 -11.19
N ALA A 84 5.14 6.77 -9.87
CA ALA A 84 6.10 6.11 -8.99
C ALA A 84 5.54 4.83 -8.34
N LEU A 85 4.25 4.51 -8.55
CA LEU A 85 3.64 3.32 -7.97
C LEU A 85 4.03 2.06 -8.74
N PRO A 86 4.27 0.94 -8.04
CA PRO A 86 4.40 -0.34 -8.71
C PRO A 86 3.04 -0.77 -9.29
N PRO A 87 3.04 -1.64 -10.31
CA PRO A 87 1.80 -2.23 -10.81
C PRO A 87 1.09 -3.00 -9.69
N LEU A 88 -0.24 -2.80 -9.60
CA LEU A 88 -1.07 -3.50 -8.63
C LEU A 88 -1.06 -5.00 -8.93
N GLN A 89 -0.51 -5.79 -8.01
CA GLN A 89 -0.51 -7.25 -8.13
C GLN A 89 -1.77 -7.85 -7.52
N PRO A 90 -2.35 -8.89 -8.14
CA PRO A 90 -3.49 -9.59 -7.57
C PRO A 90 -3.14 -10.17 -6.20
N SER A 91 -4.06 -10.01 -5.25
CA SER A 91 -3.90 -10.31 -3.82
C SER A 91 -3.54 -11.76 -3.50
N GLN A 92 -3.64 -12.66 -4.49
CA GLN A 92 -3.35 -14.09 -4.38
C GLN A 92 -1.86 -14.41 -4.22
N ASN A 93 -0.95 -13.48 -4.51
CA ASN A 93 0.49 -13.75 -4.55
C ASN A 93 1.31 -13.06 -3.43
N GLN A 94 0.67 -12.52 -2.39
CA GLN A 94 1.40 -11.96 -1.25
C GLN A 94 1.56 -13.02 -0.15
N PRO A 95 2.80 -13.41 0.22
CA PRO A 95 3.04 -14.31 1.33
C PRO A 95 2.69 -13.59 2.65
N VAL A 96 1.42 -13.68 3.05
CA VAL A 96 1.03 -13.31 4.40
C VAL A 96 1.58 -14.40 5.33
N ARG A 97 2.75 -14.16 5.92
CA ARG A 97 3.19 -14.88 7.12
C ARG A 97 2.19 -14.57 8.23
N SER A 98 1.08 -15.30 8.26
CA SER A 98 0.18 -15.38 9.40
C SER A 98 0.92 -16.12 10.52
N SER A 99 1.90 -15.44 11.13
CA SER A 99 2.47 -15.87 12.41
C SER A 99 1.51 -15.41 13.50
N VAL A 100 0.39 -16.12 13.63
CA VAL A 100 -0.36 -16.17 14.88
C VAL A 100 -0.14 -17.59 15.39
N GLN A 101 0.98 -17.81 16.09
CA GLN A 101 1.08 -18.96 16.96
C GLN A 101 0.17 -18.68 18.16
N ARG A 102 -0.75 -19.62 18.39
CA ARG A 102 -1.66 -19.67 19.52
C ARG A 102 -0.95 -20.30 20.70
#